data_AF-A0A2J6REN5-F1
#
_entry.id   AF-A0A2J6REN5-F1
#
_cell.length_a   1.000
_cell.length_b   1.000
_cell.length_c   1.000
_cell.angle_alpha   90.00
_cell.angle_beta   90.00
_cell.angle_gamma   90.00
#
_symmetry.space_group_name_H-M   'P 1'
#
loop_
_entity.id
_entity.type
_entity.pdbx_description
1 polymer ?
#
loop_
_entity_poly.entity_id
_entity_poly.type
_entity_poly.pdbx_seq_one_letter_code
_entity_poly.pdbx_strand_id
1 'polypeptide(L)'
;MPRERTPEDDELARLALHPHGFSTGRLILRDILDHEIPQFKRILTTRENHSYAGAEPGLDNISSKDLQTFLSKDHREKERIINLFIILKAELDVKLKLKFDRVPHMVNGGHVIGYISLTLDYCPIHDSGAYIGIIIDHQARKHHFSQEVLIAALDYILLGRPTKQRNGNLGGLGLSKACMETAVENGPFRGLIESLNLTYLEREGTPDHGQPHRMPVPCVTYTVNKDQWVQARKNIIMDWMPAGQQTLSRDGSPNLIELARGHTSGSGHTSGSGHGASTVHLFSHQRYGWGACGDCQ
;
A
#
# COMPACT_ATOMS: atom_id res chain seq x y z
N MET A 1 11.70 -1.87 -27.45
CA MET A 1 11.38 -3.31 -27.61
C MET A 1 10.65 -3.75 -26.34
N PRO A 2 9.38 -4.20 -26.39
CA PRO A 2 8.76 -4.81 -25.21
C PRO A 2 9.53 -6.08 -24.85
N ARG A 3 9.93 -6.22 -23.58
CA ARG A 3 10.60 -7.42 -23.06
C ARG A 3 9.59 -8.58 -23.08
N GLU A 4 9.98 -9.74 -23.59
CA GLU A 4 9.17 -10.95 -23.47
C GLU A 4 8.94 -11.28 -22.00
N ARG A 5 7.68 -11.57 -21.62
CA ARG A 5 7.33 -11.94 -20.25
C ARG A 5 7.96 -13.29 -19.91
N THR A 6 8.60 -13.39 -18.75
CA THR A 6 9.09 -14.67 -18.23
C THR A 6 7.98 -15.40 -17.47
N PRO A 7 8.09 -16.72 -17.21
CA PRO A 7 7.14 -17.44 -16.36
C PRO A 7 6.97 -16.81 -14.97
N GLU A 8 8.04 -16.23 -14.42
CA GLU A 8 8.02 -15.51 -13.15
C GLU A 8 7.23 -14.19 -13.26
N ASP A 9 7.35 -13.46 -14.38
CA ASP A 9 6.52 -12.28 -14.65
C ASP A 9 5.02 -12.65 -14.69
N ASP A 10 4.68 -13.80 -15.28
CA ASP A 10 3.31 -14.30 -15.35
C ASP A 10 2.79 -14.76 -13.97
N GLU A 11 3.63 -15.35 -13.13
CA GLU A 11 3.27 -15.70 -11.75
C GLU A 11 2.99 -14.44 -10.92
N LEU A 12 3.85 -13.42 -11.00
CA LEU A 12 3.61 -12.15 -10.33
C LEU A 12 2.35 -11.44 -10.84
N ALA A 13 2.07 -11.50 -12.15
CA ALA A 13 0.84 -10.96 -12.71
C ALA A 13 -0.40 -11.71 -12.17
N ARG A 14 -0.33 -13.04 -12.03
CA ARG A 14 -1.40 -13.84 -11.41
C ARG A 14 -1.61 -13.48 -9.95
N LEU A 15 -0.53 -13.37 -9.16
CA LEU A 15 -0.60 -12.92 -7.77
C LEU A 15 -1.24 -11.54 -7.69
N ALA A 16 -0.80 -10.62 -8.54
CA ALA A 16 -1.34 -9.28 -8.62
C ALA A 16 -2.83 -9.30 -8.98
N LEU A 17 -3.37 -10.24 -9.75
CA LEU A 17 -4.80 -10.28 -10.12
C LEU A 17 -5.74 -10.85 -9.03
N HIS A 18 -5.21 -11.53 -8.01
CA HIS A 18 -6.04 -12.15 -6.97
C HIS A 18 -6.64 -11.10 -6.02
N PRO A 19 -7.88 -11.26 -5.52
CA PRO A 19 -8.40 -10.34 -4.50
C PRO A 19 -7.47 -10.27 -3.29
N HIS A 20 -7.16 -9.06 -2.84
CA HIS A 20 -6.31 -8.84 -1.66
C HIS A 20 -7.09 -8.19 -0.53
N GLY A 21 -6.75 -8.64 0.67
CA GLY A 21 -7.09 -7.91 1.88
C GLY A 21 -6.68 -8.66 3.13
N PHE A 22 -6.31 -7.91 4.16
CA PHE A 22 -5.87 -8.37 5.46
C PHE A 22 -6.26 -7.33 6.52
N SER A 23 -6.30 -7.73 7.79
CA SER A 23 -6.68 -6.83 8.87
C SER A 23 -5.67 -6.89 10.01
N THR A 24 -5.47 -5.77 10.66
CA THR A 24 -4.80 -5.68 11.95
C THR A 24 -5.87 -5.51 13.05
N GLY A 25 -5.43 -5.24 14.28
CA GLY A 25 -6.34 -4.89 15.37
C GLY A 25 -7.22 -3.68 15.04
N ARG A 26 -6.63 -2.62 14.47
CA ARG A 26 -7.33 -1.33 14.22
C ARG A 26 -7.71 -1.09 12.76
N LEU A 27 -7.04 -1.74 11.82
CA LEU A 27 -7.11 -1.41 10.40
C LEU A 27 -7.61 -2.59 9.56
N ILE A 28 -8.28 -2.27 8.47
CA ILE A 28 -8.59 -3.19 7.37
C ILE A 28 -7.84 -2.67 6.15
N LEU A 29 -7.08 -3.54 5.49
CA LEU A 29 -6.44 -3.28 4.22
C LEU A 29 -7.13 -4.14 3.17
N ARG A 30 -7.66 -3.55 2.11
CA ARG A 30 -8.35 -4.30 1.04
C ARG A 30 -8.32 -3.56 -0.29
N ASP A 31 -8.54 -4.31 -1.37
CA ASP A 31 -8.68 -3.75 -2.71
C ASP A 31 -9.65 -2.55 -2.73
N ILE A 32 -9.26 -1.52 -3.50
CA ILE A 32 -10.08 -0.34 -3.79
C ILE A 32 -11.15 -0.73 -4.81
N LEU A 33 -12.40 -0.37 -4.56
CA LEU A 33 -13.52 -0.67 -5.45
C LEU A 33 -13.81 0.51 -6.38
N ASP A 34 -14.36 0.22 -7.58
CA ASP A 34 -14.61 1.24 -8.62
C ASP A 34 -15.49 2.42 -8.14
N HIS A 35 -16.46 2.15 -7.27
CA HIS A 35 -17.33 3.19 -6.71
C HIS A 35 -16.65 4.06 -5.65
N GLU A 36 -15.44 3.71 -5.20
CA GLU A 36 -14.68 4.42 -4.17
C GLU A 36 -13.57 5.30 -4.75
N ILE A 37 -13.54 5.44 -6.08
CA ILE A 37 -12.62 6.34 -6.78
C ILE A 37 -12.66 7.78 -6.28
N PRO A 38 -13.82 8.37 -5.90
CA PRO A 38 -13.83 9.70 -5.29
C PRO A 38 -12.99 9.80 -4.00
N GLN A 39 -13.06 8.78 -3.14
CA GLN A 39 -12.27 8.69 -1.90
C GLN A 39 -10.79 8.51 -2.23
N PHE A 40 -10.47 7.63 -3.19
CA PHE A 40 -9.09 7.42 -3.62
C PHE A 40 -8.47 8.69 -4.22
N LYS A 41 -9.22 9.38 -5.09
CA LYS A 41 -8.82 10.67 -5.64
C LYS A 41 -8.52 11.68 -4.55
N ARG A 42 -9.40 11.81 -3.55
CA ARG A 42 -9.20 12.75 -2.44
C ARG A 42 -7.90 12.48 -1.69
N ILE A 43 -7.59 11.22 -1.34
CA ILE A 43 -6.32 10.88 -0.69
C ILE A 43 -5.13 11.33 -1.55
N LEU A 44 -5.21 11.11 -2.86
CA LEU A 44 -4.15 11.46 -3.82
C LEU A 44 -4.06 12.95 -4.15
N THR A 45 -5.11 13.76 -3.99
CA THR A 45 -5.11 15.19 -4.35
C THR A 45 -5.06 16.12 -3.15
N THR A 46 -5.11 15.58 -1.93
CA THR A 46 -5.03 16.41 -0.71
C THR A 46 -3.60 16.89 -0.53
N ARG A 47 -3.39 18.21 -0.67
CA ARG A 47 -2.05 18.82 -0.71
C ARG A 47 -1.22 18.52 0.55
N GLU A 48 -1.86 18.47 1.71
CA GLU A 48 -1.23 18.13 2.99
C GLU A 48 -0.67 16.71 3.00
N ASN A 49 -1.25 15.79 2.20
CA ASN A 49 -0.74 14.43 2.05
C ASN A 49 0.61 14.41 1.31
N HIS A 50 0.92 15.46 0.54
CA HIS A 50 2.12 15.61 -0.31
C HIS A 50 3.12 16.66 0.20
N SER A 51 2.97 17.11 1.44
CA SER A 51 3.85 18.11 2.04
C SER A 51 5.18 17.52 2.55
N TYR A 52 5.93 16.83 1.68
CA TYR A 52 7.26 16.28 2.00
C TYR A 52 8.16 16.28 0.75
N ALA A 53 9.48 16.18 0.96
CA ALA A 53 10.44 16.19 -0.13
C ALA A 53 10.29 14.96 -1.04
N GLY A 54 10.27 15.17 -2.35
CA GLY A 54 10.11 14.10 -3.34
C GLY A 54 8.69 13.62 -3.57
N ALA A 55 7.68 14.25 -2.94
CA ALA A 55 6.28 14.04 -3.29
C ALA A 55 6.03 14.40 -4.76
N GLU A 56 5.16 13.67 -5.42
CA GLU A 56 4.88 13.92 -6.83
C GLU A 56 3.90 15.08 -7.03
N PRO A 57 4.31 16.19 -7.68
CA PRO A 57 3.44 17.35 -7.87
C PRO A 57 2.33 17.15 -8.91
N GLY A 58 2.38 16.05 -9.68
CA GLY A 58 1.44 15.77 -10.77
C GLY A 58 0.08 15.22 -10.34
N LEU A 59 -0.12 14.89 -9.06
CA LEU A 59 -1.33 14.22 -8.59
C LEU A 59 -2.54 15.14 -8.45
N ASP A 60 -2.32 16.45 -8.31
CA ASP A 60 -3.39 17.45 -8.06
C ASP A 60 -4.47 17.47 -9.17
N ASN A 61 -4.12 17.10 -10.40
CA ASN A 61 -5.00 17.14 -11.57
C ASN A 61 -5.44 15.77 -12.09
N ILE A 62 -5.20 14.69 -11.36
CA ILE A 62 -5.52 13.34 -11.83
C ILE A 62 -7.03 13.17 -12.11
N SER A 63 -7.40 12.68 -13.29
CA SER A 63 -8.81 12.49 -13.64
C SER A 63 -9.36 11.21 -13.01
N SER A 64 -10.68 11.15 -12.81
CA SER A 64 -11.31 9.90 -12.32
C SER A 64 -11.15 8.75 -13.32
N LYS A 65 -11.05 9.05 -14.62
CA LYS A 65 -10.82 8.06 -15.69
C LYS A 65 -9.41 7.46 -15.59
N ASP A 66 -8.43 8.29 -15.24
CA ASP A 66 -7.05 7.86 -15.01
C ASP A 66 -6.97 6.92 -13.81
N LEU A 67 -7.68 7.25 -12.73
CA LEU A 67 -7.80 6.38 -11.55
C LEU A 67 -8.54 5.09 -11.85
N GLN A 68 -9.60 5.12 -12.67
CA GLN A 68 -10.28 3.89 -13.14
C GLN A 68 -9.31 3.00 -13.91
N THR A 69 -8.49 3.59 -14.79
CA THR A 69 -7.47 2.85 -15.55
C THR A 69 -6.44 2.24 -14.59
N PHE A 70 -5.98 2.99 -13.60
CA PHE A 70 -5.03 2.56 -12.59
C PHE A 70 -5.53 1.40 -11.71
N LEU A 71 -6.85 1.32 -11.48
CA LEU A 71 -7.48 0.23 -10.73
C LEU A 71 -7.97 -0.93 -11.61
N SER A 72 -7.90 -0.78 -12.94
CA SER A 72 -8.38 -1.80 -13.88
C SER A 72 -7.55 -3.08 -13.80
N LYS A 73 -8.20 -4.21 -14.11
CA LYS A 73 -7.52 -5.51 -14.18
C LYS A 73 -6.36 -5.51 -15.17
N ASP A 74 -6.52 -4.84 -16.31
CA ASP A 74 -5.50 -4.76 -17.36
C ASP A 74 -4.24 -4.04 -16.86
N HIS A 75 -4.40 -2.92 -16.16
CA HIS A 75 -3.28 -2.20 -15.56
C HIS A 75 -2.63 -3.00 -14.43
N ARG A 76 -3.46 -3.60 -13.57
CA ARG A 76 -3.03 -4.47 -12.47
C ARG A 76 -2.21 -5.67 -12.95
N GLU A 77 -2.61 -6.29 -14.05
CA GLU A 77 -1.86 -7.39 -14.68
C GLU A 77 -0.55 -6.88 -15.30
N LYS A 78 -0.61 -5.79 -16.07
CA LYS A 78 0.52 -5.27 -16.84
C LYS A 78 1.62 -4.72 -15.94
N GLU A 79 1.25 -3.92 -14.95
CA GLU A 79 2.18 -3.27 -14.03
C GLU A 79 2.39 -4.08 -12.74
N ARG A 80 1.66 -5.19 -12.56
CA ARG A 80 1.72 -6.08 -11.39
C ARG A 80 1.55 -5.32 -10.08
N ILE A 81 0.56 -4.43 -10.05
CA ILE A 81 0.34 -3.48 -8.96
C ILE A 81 -0.90 -3.84 -8.15
N ILE A 82 -0.76 -3.83 -6.83
CA ILE A 82 -1.83 -4.08 -5.87
C ILE A 82 -2.10 -2.79 -5.13
N ASN A 83 -3.31 -2.26 -5.23
CA ASN A 83 -3.71 -1.02 -4.58
C ASN A 83 -4.77 -1.31 -3.52
N LEU A 84 -4.46 -1.03 -2.26
CA LEU A 84 -5.35 -1.26 -1.13
C LEU A 84 -5.67 0.04 -0.43
N PHE A 85 -6.92 0.21 -0.01
CA PHE A 85 -7.23 1.20 1.01
C PHE A 85 -6.73 0.76 2.37
N ILE A 86 -6.41 1.75 3.20
CA ILE A 86 -6.17 1.61 4.62
C ILE A 86 -7.40 2.19 5.32
N ILE A 87 -8.19 1.31 5.92
CA ILE A 87 -9.50 1.65 6.51
C ILE A 87 -9.39 1.50 8.03
N LEU A 88 -9.64 2.57 8.75
CA LEU A 88 -9.82 2.53 10.20
C LEU A 88 -11.18 1.88 10.50
N LYS A 89 -11.17 0.81 11.30
CA LYS A 89 -12.40 0.11 11.70
C LYS A 89 -13.38 1.08 12.35
N ALA A 90 -14.67 0.90 12.05
CA ALA A 90 -15.75 1.74 12.54
C ALA A 90 -15.69 1.93 14.08
N GLU A 91 -16.13 3.10 14.54
CA GLU A 91 -16.18 3.52 15.95
C GLU A 91 -14.82 3.75 16.62
N LEU A 92 -13.70 3.35 16.01
CA LEU A 92 -12.37 3.67 16.53
C LEU A 92 -12.02 5.14 16.36
N ASP A 93 -12.55 5.81 15.33
CA ASP A 93 -12.39 7.25 15.12
C ASP A 93 -12.89 8.05 16.32
N VAL A 94 -14.06 7.68 16.85
CA VAL A 94 -14.66 8.30 18.05
C VAL A 94 -13.80 8.03 19.29
N LYS A 95 -13.34 6.79 19.47
CA LYS A 95 -12.48 6.40 20.61
C LYS A 95 -11.13 7.10 20.59
N LEU A 96 -10.54 7.24 19.41
CA LEU A 96 -9.25 7.90 19.20
C LEU A 96 -9.37 9.42 19.07
N LYS A 97 -10.59 9.97 19.15
CA LYS A 97 -10.90 11.40 19.02
C LYS A 97 -10.38 12.01 17.71
N LEU A 98 -10.42 11.23 16.63
CA LEU A 98 -10.02 11.66 15.30
C LEU A 98 -11.07 12.62 14.73
N LYS A 99 -10.59 13.70 14.12
CA LYS A 99 -11.43 14.76 13.55
C LYS A 99 -11.53 14.63 12.03
N PHE A 100 -11.99 13.47 11.57
CA PHE A 100 -12.23 13.28 10.14
C PHE A 100 -13.41 14.11 9.67
N ASP A 101 -13.32 14.64 8.45
CA ASP A 101 -14.50 15.01 7.70
C ASP A 101 -15.29 13.73 7.40
N ARG A 102 -16.30 13.39 8.21
CA ARG A 102 -16.90 12.04 8.21
C ARG A 102 -17.46 11.58 6.86
N VAL A 103 -18.15 12.46 6.13
CA VAL A 103 -18.83 12.10 4.86
C VAL A 103 -17.86 11.66 3.76
N PRO A 104 -16.78 12.40 3.45
CA PRO A 104 -15.87 12.03 2.35
C PRO A 104 -14.93 10.86 2.63
N HIS A 105 -14.86 10.33 3.85
CA HIS A 105 -13.91 9.26 4.20
C HIS A 105 -14.59 7.90 4.45
N MET A 106 -15.92 7.81 4.47
CA MET A 106 -16.59 6.55 4.80
C MET A 106 -16.67 5.58 3.63
N VAL A 107 -16.30 4.33 3.90
CA VAL A 107 -16.47 3.16 3.02
C VAL A 107 -16.97 1.98 3.84
N ASN A 108 -17.33 0.88 3.18
CA ASN A 108 -17.68 -0.32 3.93
C ASN A 108 -16.46 -0.80 4.73
N GLY A 109 -16.61 -0.85 6.05
CA GLY A 109 -15.54 -1.18 7.01
C GLY A 109 -15.12 -0.03 7.92
N GLY A 110 -15.40 1.23 7.56
CA GLY A 110 -15.09 2.42 8.39
C GLY A 110 -14.54 3.60 7.59
N HIS A 111 -13.58 4.32 8.15
CA HIS A 111 -13.01 5.53 7.52
C HIS A 111 -11.74 5.20 6.72
N VAL A 112 -11.66 5.59 5.45
CA VAL A 112 -10.43 5.58 4.66
C VAL A 112 -9.48 6.62 5.23
N ILE A 113 -8.35 6.12 5.76
CA ILE A 113 -7.29 6.94 6.37
C ILE A 113 -5.99 6.90 5.56
N GLY A 114 -5.99 6.25 4.40
CA GLY A 114 -4.82 6.15 3.55
C GLY A 114 -4.97 5.10 2.46
N TYR A 115 -3.89 4.90 1.72
CA TYR A 115 -3.77 3.81 0.76
C TYR A 115 -2.35 3.24 0.78
N ILE A 116 -2.22 1.99 0.35
CA ILE A 116 -0.94 1.33 0.09
C ILE A 116 -0.93 0.79 -1.34
N SER A 117 0.19 0.95 -2.03
CA SER A 117 0.48 0.30 -3.30
C SER A 117 1.63 -0.69 -3.11
N LEU A 118 1.46 -1.90 -3.63
CA LEU A 118 2.50 -2.91 -3.73
C LEU A 118 2.76 -3.17 -5.21
N THR A 119 3.92 -2.76 -5.71
CA THR A 119 4.34 -3.06 -7.09
C THR A 119 5.23 -4.29 -7.08
N LEU A 120 4.76 -5.39 -7.68
CA LEU A 120 5.51 -6.64 -7.72
C LEU A 120 6.51 -6.60 -8.87
N ASP A 121 7.77 -6.90 -8.56
CA ASP A 121 8.85 -6.85 -9.53
C ASP A 121 9.70 -8.12 -9.45
N TYR A 122 10.15 -8.60 -10.62
CA TYR A 122 11.07 -9.71 -10.75
C TYR A 122 12.40 -9.19 -11.29
N CYS A 123 13.45 -9.32 -10.48
CA CYS A 123 14.81 -9.10 -10.95
C CYS A 123 15.49 -10.46 -11.11
N PRO A 124 15.95 -10.85 -12.32
CA PRO A 124 16.61 -12.13 -12.57
C PRO A 124 17.84 -12.41 -11.69
N ILE A 125 18.42 -11.36 -11.11
CA ILE A 125 19.63 -11.43 -10.27
C ILE A 125 19.29 -11.38 -8.77
N HIS A 126 18.07 -10.93 -8.40
CA HIS A 126 17.75 -10.55 -7.02
C HIS A 126 16.41 -11.12 -6.50
N ASP A 127 15.87 -12.16 -7.11
CA ASP A 127 14.56 -12.76 -6.79
C ASP A 127 13.35 -11.80 -6.92
N SER A 128 12.15 -12.35 -6.80
CA SER A 128 10.87 -11.62 -6.79
C SER A 128 10.68 -10.79 -5.52
N GLY A 129 10.23 -9.54 -5.64
CA GLY A 129 9.93 -8.68 -4.50
C GLY A 129 8.75 -7.74 -4.73
N ALA A 130 8.44 -6.93 -3.73
CA ALA A 130 7.45 -5.88 -3.81
C ALA A 130 8.02 -4.52 -3.40
N TYR A 131 7.76 -3.49 -4.18
CA TYR A 131 7.95 -2.09 -3.78
C TYR A 131 6.72 -1.61 -3.02
N ILE A 132 6.95 -1.02 -1.85
CA ILE A 132 5.90 -0.51 -0.97
C ILE A 132 5.79 1.00 -1.12
N GLY A 133 4.61 1.48 -1.49
CA GLY A 133 4.23 2.89 -1.34
C GLY A 133 3.05 3.04 -0.40
N ILE A 134 3.12 3.96 0.58
CA ILE A 134 2.07 4.17 1.60
C ILE A 134 1.78 5.66 1.67
N ILE A 135 0.51 6.07 1.55
CA ILE A 135 0.06 7.41 1.96
C ILE A 135 -0.90 7.27 3.13
N ILE A 136 -0.58 7.93 4.24
CA ILE A 136 -1.52 8.14 5.35
C ILE A 136 -2.06 9.56 5.27
N ASP A 137 -3.38 9.67 5.33
CA ASP A 137 -4.09 10.94 5.33
C ASP A 137 -3.58 11.82 6.48
N HIS A 138 -3.37 13.10 6.20
CA HIS A 138 -2.85 14.06 7.16
C HIS A 138 -3.70 14.16 8.44
N GLN A 139 -5.01 13.91 8.36
CA GLN A 139 -5.93 13.89 9.51
C GLN A 139 -5.74 12.66 10.40
N ALA A 140 -5.09 11.61 9.90
CA ALA A 140 -4.79 10.38 10.63
C ALA A 140 -3.33 10.30 11.11
N ARG A 141 -2.52 11.32 10.84
CA ARG A 141 -1.13 11.39 11.35
C ARG A 141 -1.15 11.38 12.89
N LYS A 142 -0.10 10.83 13.52
CA LYS A 142 0.13 10.74 14.98
C LYS A 142 -0.50 9.56 15.74
N HIS A 143 -1.13 8.60 15.07
CA HIS A 143 -1.77 7.45 15.74
C HIS A 143 -1.08 6.10 15.48
N HIS A 144 0.23 6.11 15.21
CA HIS A 144 1.02 4.92 14.83
C HIS A 144 0.47 4.14 13.62
N PHE A 145 -0.43 4.73 12.83
CA PHE A 145 -1.02 4.03 11.68
C PHE A 145 0.02 3.73 10.61
N SER A 146 0.94 4.66 10.30
CA SER A 146 2.03 4.39 9.35
C SER A 146 2.88 3.19 9.78
N GLN A 147 3.16 3.08 11.08
CA GLN A 147 3.94 1.98 11.65
C GLN A 147 3.18 0.64 11.58
N GLU A 148 1.91 0.63 12.00
CA GLU A 148 1.05 -0.55 11.93
C GLU A 148 0.85 -1.03 10.49
N VAL A 149 0.64 -0.12 9.54
CA VAL A 149 0.50 -0.43 8.12
C VAL A 149 1.78 -1.01 7.55
N LEU A 150 2.94 -0.41 7.85
CA LEU A 150 4.21 -0.92 7.35
C LEU A 150 4.55 -2.30 7.91
N ILE A 151 4.32 -2.53 9.21
CA ILE A 151 4.48 -3.85 9.84
C ILE A 151 3.56 -4.88 9.15
N ALA A 152 2.28 -4.54 8.96
CA ALA A 152 1.33 -5.42 8.31
C ALA A 152 1.68 -5.71 6.85
N ALA A 153 2.16 -4.72 6.11
CA ALA A 153 2.63 -4.89 4.74
C ALA A 153 3.85 -5.82 4.67
N LEU A 154 4.84 -5.63 5.55
CA LEU A 154 6.02 -6.49 5.62
C LEU A 154 5.66 -7.92 6.01
N ASP A 155 4.77 -8.11 6.99
CA ASP A 155 4.24 -9.44 7.35
C ASP A 155 3.52 -10.08 6.13
N TYR A 156 2.67 -9.32 5.43
CA TYR A 156 1.93 -9.79 4.25
C TYR A 156 2.86 -10.19 3.09
N ILE A 157 3.89 -9.40 2.83
CA ILE A 157 4.84 -9.61 1.73
C ILE A 157 5.79 -10.77 2.05
N LEU A 158 6.44 -10.75 3.21
CA LEU A 158 7.60 -11.63 3.51
C LEU A 158 7.24 -12.90 4.29
N LEU A 159 6.20 -12.85 5.12
CA LEU A 159 5.78 -13.97 5.98
C LEU A 159 4.47 -14.62 5.50
N GLY A 160 3.72 -13.92 4.66
CA GLY A 160 2.49 -14.37 4.06
C GLY A 160 2.62 -15.63 3.21
N ARG A 161 1.49 -16.28 2.95
CA ARG A 161 1.42 -17.47 2.07
C ARG A 161 0.48 -17.18 0.90
N PRO A 162 0.89 -17.43 -0.36
CA PRO A 162 0.07 -17.19 -1.55
C PRO A 162 -1.00 -18.28 -1.73
N THR A 163 -1.80 -18.50 -0.69
CA THR A 163 -2.90 -19.45 -0.65
C THR A 163 -4.22 -18.70 -0.54
N LYS A 164 -5.17 -19.06 -1.40
CA LYS A 164 -6.52 -18.52 -1.37
C LYS A 164 -7.22 -18.92 -0.08
N GLN A 165 -7.75 -17.94 0.63
CA GLN A 165 -8.51 -18.13 1.86
C GLN A 165 -9.99 -18.39 1.58
N ARG A 166 -10.75 -18.74 2.62
CA ARG A 166 -12.19 -19.03 2.52
C ARG A 166 -13.04 -17.86 2.00
N ASN A 167 -12.62 -16.62 2.25
CA ASN A 167 -13.24 -15.40 1.70
C ASN A 167 -12.88 -15.13 0.23
N GLY A 168 -11.96 -15.91 -0.35
CA GLY A 168 -11.46 -15.70 -1.70
C GLY A 168 -10.25 -14.76 -1.82
N ASN A 169 -9.82 -14.12 -0.73
CA ASN A 169 -8.62 -13.30 -0.71
C ASN A 169 -7.34 -14.14 -0.63
N LEU A 170 -6.24 -13.55 -1.07
CA LEU A 170 -4.91 -14.12 -0.90
C LEU A 170 -4.39 -13.86 0.51
N GLY A 171 -3.95 -14.92 1.21
CA GLY A 171 -3.45 -14.81 2.59
C GLY A 171 -2.09 -14.13 2.76
N GLY A 172 -1.43 -13.76 1.66
CA GLY A 172 -0.11 -13.16 1.66
C GLY A 172 0.62 -13.40 0.35
N LEU A 173 1.76 -12.75 0.15
CA LEU A 173 2.53 -12.90 -1.09
C LEU A 173 3.66 -13.92 -0.94
N GLY A 174 4.33 -13.96 0.21
CA GLY A 174 5.44 -14.90 0.45
C GLY A 174 6.69 -14.63 -0.41
N LEU A 175 6.93 -13.37 -0.76
CA LEU A 175 8.06 -12.94 -1.58
C LEU A 175 9.36 -12.89 -0.77
N SER A 176 10.50 -12.88 -1.45
CA SER A 176 11.81 -12.92 -0.79
C SER A 176 12.26 -11.56 -0.23
N LYS A 177 11.74 -10.46 -0.80
CA LYS A 177 12.13 -9.09 -0.43
C LYS A 177 10.99 -8.07 -0.52
N ALA A 178 11.10 -7.04 0.30
CA ALA A 178 10.31 -5.83 0.27
C ALA A 178 11.23 -4.61 0.11
N CYS A 179 10.88 -3.72 -0.80
CA CYS A 179 11.65 -2.52 -1.12
C CYS A 179 10.86 -1.27 -0.75
N MET A 180 11.53 -0.29 -0.16
CA MET A 180 10.98 1.03 0.13
C MET A 180 11.96 2.08 -0.34
N GLU A 181 11.49 3.07 -1.07
CA GLU A 181 12.31 4.20 -1.54
C GLU A 181 11.70 5.51 -1.04
N THR A 182 12.54 6.44 -0.60
CA THR A 182 12.07 7.75 -0.11
C THR A 182 13.15 8.81 -0.30
N ALA A 183 12.76 10.10 -0.25
CA ALA A 183 13.72 11.20 -0.32
C ALA A 183 14.62 11.23 0.93
N VAL A 184 15.89 11.63 0.78
CA VAL A 184 16.84 11.75 1.89
C VAL A 184 16.31 12.67 2.99
N GLU A 185 15.60 13.73 2.58
CA GLU A 185 15.02 14.74 3.46
C GLU A 185 13.66 14.35 4.04
N ASN A 186 13.13 13.17 3.69
CA ASN A 186 11.89 12.65 4.28
C ASN A 186 12.14 12.08 5.69
N GLY A 187 12.53 12.96 6.62
CA GLY A 187 12.74 12.65 8.03
C GLY A 187 11.60 11.85 8.67
N PRO A 188 10.32 12.20 8.41
CA PRO A 188 9.17 11.39 8.81
C PRO A 188 9.31 9.89 8.46
N PHE A 189 9.49 9.56 7.17
CA PHE A 189 9.61 8.17 6.75
C PHE A 189 10.87 7.49 7.32
N ARG A 190 12.00 8.20 7.37
CA ARG A 190 13.24 7.67 7.94
C ARG A 190 13.10 7.36 9.44
N GLY A 191 12.42 8.22 10.20
CA GLY A 191 12.09 7.96 11.61
C GLY A 191 11.17 6.74 11.78
N LEU A 192 10.27 6.48 10.83
CA LEU A 192 9.50 5.24 10.81
C LEU A 192 10.41 4.01 10.59
N ILE A 193 11.32 4.04 9.63
CA ILE A 193 12.27 2.93 9.40
C ILE A 193 13.16 2.70 10.62
N GLU A 194 13.60 3.77 11.28
CA GLU A 194 14.34 3.73 12.53
C GLU A 194 13.54 3.07 13.65
N SER A 195 12.26 3.41 13.81
CA SER A 195 11.37 2.79 14.82
C SER A 195 11.18 1.27 14.64
N LEU A 196 11.50 0.75 13.45
CA LEU A 196 11.45 -0.68 13.12
C LEU A 196 12.83 -1.36 13.24
N ASN A 197 13.87 -0.63 13.66
CA ASN A 197 15.26 -1.07 13.70
C ASN A 197 15.79 -1.50 12.32
N LEU A 198 15.42 -0.81 11.24
CA LEU A 198 15.79 -1.17 9.87
C LEU A 198 16.79 -0.18 9.22
N THR A 199 17.28 0.83 9.95
CA THR A 199 18.18 1.87 9.41
C THR A 199 19.49 1.31 8.83
N TYR A 200 20.00 0.19 9.36
CA TYR A 200 21.22 -0.46 8.86
C TYR A 200 21.07 -1.01 7.42
N LEU A 201 19.84 -1.06 6.89
CA LEU A 201 19.54 -1.49 5.52
C LEU A 201 19.52 -0.33 4.53
N GLU A 202 19.75 0.90 4.99
CA GLU A 202 19.82 2.09 4.13
C GLU A 202 20.91 1.91 3.08
N ARG A 203 20.56 2.16 1.82
CA ARG A 203 21.49 2.28 0.72
C ARG A 203 21.19 3.58 0.00
N GLU A 204 22.22 4.21 -0.55
CA GLU A 204 22.02 5.28 -1.51
C GLU A 204 21.09 4.80 -2.62
N GLY A 205 20.08 5.62 -2.91
CA GLY A 205 19.20 5.39 -4.04
C GLY A 205 19.97 5.47 -5.36
N THR A 206 19.27 5.16 -6.46
CA THR A 206 19.93 5.16 -7.77
C THR A 206 20.42 6.60 -8.10
N PRO A 207 21.67 6.82 -8.53
CA PRO A 207 22.23 8.17 -8.72
C PRO A 207 21.48 9.04 -9.75
N ASP A 208 20.62 8.42 -10.56
CA ASP A 208 19.86 9.03 -11.66
C ASP A 208 18.54 9.73 -11.22
N HIS A 209 18.56 10.41 -10.07
CA HIS A 209 17.43 11.23 -9.64
C HIS A 209 17.07 12.28 -10.71
N GLY A 210 15.78 12.52 -10.93
CA GLY A 210 15.26 13.41 -11.98
C GLY A 210 15.06 12.77 -13.37
N GLN A 211 15.39 11.49 -13.55
CA GLN A 211 15.01 10.76 -14.76
C GLN A 211 13.53 10.36 -14.76
N PRO A 212 12.94 10.13 -15.95
CA PRO A 212 11.62 9.50 -16.04
C PRO A 212 11.62 8.22 -15.21
N HIS A 213 10.63 8.07 -14.34
CA HIS A 213 10.50 6.93 -13.43
C HIS A 213 11.37 6.91 -12.18
N ARG A 214 11.99 8.04 -11.80
CA ARG A 214 12.75 8.20 -10.56
C ARG A 214 12.24 9.36 -9.71
N MET A 215 12.59 9.38 -8.43
CA MET A 215 12.32 10.55 -7.59
C MET A 215 13.03 11.77 -8.19
N PRO A 216 12.43 12.96 -8.15
CA PRO A 216 13.05 14.20 -8.65
C PRO A 216 14.15 14.72 -7.72
N VAL A 217 14.34 14.10 -6.56
CA VAL A 217 15.26 14.50 -5.49
C VAL A 217 16.14 13.31 -5.09
N PRO A 218 17.29 13.55 -4.42
CA PRO A 218 18.10 12.48 -3.84
C PRO A 218 17.26 11.54 -2.97
N CYS A 219 17.44 10.25 -3.16
CA CYS A 219 16.66 9.23 -2.47
C CYS A 219 17.54 8.19 -1.77
N VAL A 220 16.95 7.49 -0.81
CA VAL A 220 17.50 6.30 -0.17
C VAL A 220 16.56 5.13 -0.42
N THR A 221 17.13 3.93 -0.50
CA THR A 221 16.36 2.69 -0.64
C THR A 221 16.65 1.75 0.53
N TYR A 222 15.60 1.14 1.05
CA TYR A 222 15.65 0.07 2.04
C TYR A 222 15.17 -1.22 1.39
N THR A 223 15.98 -2.27 1.44
CA THR A 223 15.59 -3.61 0.99
C THR A 223 15.60 -4.55 2.19
N VAL A 224 14.43 -5.08 2.52
CA VAL A 224 14.24 -5.98 3.65
C VAL A 224 13.97 -7.37 3.11
N ASN A 225 14.78 -8.36 3.49
CA ASN A 225 14.49 -9.76 3.24
C ASN A 225 13.76 -10.42 4.41
N LYS A 226 13.28 -11.65 4.18
CA LYS A 226 12.53 -12.41 5.19
C LYS A 226 13.29 -12.58 6.52
N ASP A 227 14.56 -12.95 6.49
CA ASP A 227 15.32 -13.22 7.71
C ASP A 227 15.57 -11.95 8.52
N GLN A 228 15.93 -10.86 7.83
CA GLN A 228 16.07 -9.52 8.42
C GLN A 228 14.75 -9.08 9.07
N TRP A 229 13.63 -9.29 8.37
CA TRP A 229 12.32 -8.95 8.91
C TRP A 229 11.98 -9.79 10.15
N VAL A 230 12.18 -11.11 10.10
CA VAL A 230 11.94 -11.99 11.26
C VAL A 230 12.74 -11.57 12.48
N GLN A 231 13.99 -11.10 12.31
CA GLN A 231 14.80 -10.62 13.43
C GLN A 231 14.32 -9.25 13.94
N ALA A 232 14.11 -8.27 13.05
CA ALA A 232 13.60 -6.96 13.42
C ALA A 232 12.23 -7.06 14.13
N ARG A 233 11.35 -7.92 13.61
CA ARG A 233 9.98 -8.13 14.08
C ARG A 233 9.87 -8.56 15.53
N LYS A 234 10.86 -9.31 16.05
CA LYS A 234 10.92 -9.76 17.45
C LYS A 234 11.10 -8.62 18.44
N ASN A 235 11.72 -7.52 18.01
CA ASN A 235 12.04 -6.38 18.85
C ASN A 235 10.97 -5.29 18.79
N ILE A 236 9.95 -5.45 17.94
CA ILE A 236 8.86 -4.48 17.79
C ILE A 236 7.76 -4.80 18.82
N ILE A 237 7.54 -3.86 19.72
CA ILE A 237 6.43 -3.88 20.69
C ILE A 237 5.34 -2.94 20.17
N MET A 238 4.14 -3.48 19.96
CA MET A 238 2.96 -2.70 19.51
C MET A 238 2.03 -2.44 20.70
N ASP A 239 2.52 -1.71 21.71
CA ASP A 239 1.78 -1.41 22.95
C ASP A 239 0.54 -0.54 22.73
N TRP A 240 0.49 0.19 21.63
CA TRP A 240 -0.70 0.92 21.16
C TRP A 240 -1.81 0.02 20.59
N MET A 241 -1.56 -1.28 20.39
CA MET A 241 -2.56 -2.25 19.94
C MET A 241 -3.14 -3.06 21.10
N PRO A 242 -4.41 -3.51 21.02
CA PRO A 242 -4.98 -4.42 22.01
C PRO A 242 -4.14 -5.70 22.16
N ALA A 243 -3.99 -6.18 23.40
CA ALA A 243 -3.29 -7.43 23.68
C ALA A 243 -3.87 -8.59 22.86
N GLY A 244 -3.00 -9.40 22.25
CA GLY A 244 -3.39 -10.50 21.36
C GLY A 244 -3.73 -10.09 19.91
N GLN A 245 -3.67 -8.80 19.58
CA GLN A 245 -3.87 -8.28 18.20
C GLN A 245 -2.58 -7.67 17.61
N GLN A 246 -1.44 -7.87 18.27
CA GLN A 246 -0.15 -7.28 17.89
C GLN A 246 0.55 -7.99 16.72
N THR A 247 -0.08 -8.99 16.12
CA THR A 247 0.40 -9.69 14.92
C THR A 247 -0.74 -9.81 13.92
N LEU A 248 -0.44 -9.90 12.62
CA LEU A 248 -1.42 -10.49 11.70
C LEU A 248 -1.83 -11.88 12.23
N SER A 249 -3.02 -12.33 11.88
CA SER A 249 -3.39 -13.73 12.08
C SER A 249 -2.31 -14.64 11.47
N ARG A 250 -2.10 -15.84 12.02
CA ARG A 250 -0.99 -16.75 11.63
C ARG A 250 -0.91 -17.05 10.12
N ASP A 251 -1.96 -16.78 9.37
CA ASP A 251 -2.11 -16.99 7.94
C ASP A 251 -2.31 -15.69 7.13
N GLY A 252 -2.12 -14.52 7.75
CA GLY A 252 -2.36 -13.20 7.14
C GLY A 252 -3.83 -12.94 6.83
N SER A 253 -4.75 -13.78 7.32
CA SER A 253 -6.19 -13.65 7.08
C SER A 253 -6.81 -12.46 7.81
N PRO A 254 -7.64 -11.67 7.13
CA PRO A 254 -8.57 -10.80 7.81
C PRO A 254 -9.64 -11.63 8.53
N ASN A 255 -10.18 -11.09 9.62
CA ASN A 255 -11.35 -11.70 10.25
C ASN A 255 -12.52 -11.68 9.24
N LEU A 256 -13.03 -12.85 8.86
CA LEU A 256 -14.00 -13.03 7.76
C LEU A 256 -15.26 -12.15 7.92
N ILE A 257 -15.69 -11.91 9.16
CA ILE A 257 -16.85 -11.08 9.49
C ILE A 257 -16.60 -9.60 9.14
N GLU A 258 -15.36 -9.14 9.23
CA GLU A 258 -14.98 -7.75 8.98
C GLU A 258 -14.96 -7.42 7.47
N LEU A 259 -14.55 -8.38 6.61
CA LEU A 259 -14.65 -8.23 5.15
C LEU A 259 -16.07 -8.44 4.61
N ALA A 260 -16.85 -9.36 5.19
CA ALA A 260 -18.20 -9.67 4.70
C ALA A 260 -19.18 -8.50 4.91
N ARG A 261 -19.03 -7.74 6.01
CA ARG A 261 -19.71 -6.44 6.21
C ARG A 261 -19.30 -5.37 5.18
N GLY A 262 -18.23 -5.64 4.42
CA GLY A 262 -17.73 -4.89 3.28
C GLY A 262 -18.53 -5.04 1.98
N HIS A 263 -19.30 -6.13 1.83
CA HIS A 263 -19.78 -6.59 0.50
C HIS A 263 -21.30 -6.70 0.33
N THR A 264 -22.11 -6.24 1.28
CA THR A 264 -23.57 -6.36 1.14
C THR A 264 -24.21 -5.08 0.60
N SER A 265 -24.28 -4.95 -0.73
CA SER A 265 -25.50 -4.61 -1.51
C SER A 265 -25.17 -4.02 -2.90
N GLY A 266 -25.62 -4.68 -3.98
CA GLY A 266 -25.72 -4.03 -5.31
C GLY A 266 -25.58 -4.97 -6.50
N SER A 267 -26.68 -5.57 -6.93
CA SER A 267 -26.85 -6.37 -8.16
C SER A 267 -26.88 -5.54 -9.45
N GLY A 268 -26.46 -6.12 -10.57
CA GLY A 268 -27.19 -5.98 -11.85
C GLY A 268 -26.45 -5.43 -13.08
N HIS A 269 -26.17 -6.35 -14.03
CA HIS A 269 -26.25 -6.27 -15.50
C HIS A 269 -25.45 -5.24 -16.35
N THR A 270 -24.46 -5.81 -17.07
CA THR A 270 -24.14 -5.78 -18.53
C THR A 270 -24.13 -4.51 -19.40
N SER A 271 -23.01 -4.41 -20.14
CA SER A 271 -22.80 -4.13 -21.59
C SER A 271 -22.57 -2.69 -22.09
N GLY A 272 -21.50 -2.53 -22.89
CA GLY A 272 -21.29 -1.39 -23.80
C GLY A 272 -19.85 -1.18 -24.26
N SER A 273 -19.51 -1.71 -25.44
CA SER A 273 -18.23 -1.48 -26.16
C SER A 273 -18.01 -0.02 -26.57
N GLY A 274 -16.74 0.39 -26.66
CA GLY A 274 -16.33 1.64 -27.33
C GLY A 274 -14.81 1.77 -27.45
N HIS A 275 -14.31 1.69 -28.69
CA HIS A 275 -12.92 1.91 -29.08
C HIS A 275 -12.43 3.36 -28.86
N GLY A 276 -11.11 3.53 -28.73
CA GLY A 276 -10.43 4.74 -29.21
C GLY A 276 -9.55 5.49 -28.19
N ALA A 277 -8.25 5.17 -28.24
CA ALA A 277 -7.08 6.04 -28.11
C ALA A 277 -7.09 7.22 -27.10
N SER A 278 -6.26 7.08 -26.06
CA SER A 278 -5.07 7.91 -25.82
C SER A 278 -4.48 7.49 -24.47
N THR A 279 -3.40 6.73 -24.51
CA THR A 279 -2.70 6.21 -23.34
C THR A 279 -1.91 7.35 -22.70
N VAL A 280 -2.49 8.00 -21.69
CA VAL A 280 -1.71 8.82 -20.77
C VAL A 280 -0.89 7.85 -19.93
N HIS A 281 0.44 7.96 -19.99
CA HIS A 281 1.38 7.20 -19.19
C HIS A 281 1.27 7.59 -17.72
N LEU A 282 0.23 7.07 -17.05
CA LEU A 282 0.12 7.10 -15.61
C LEU A 282 0.82 5.86 -15.07
N PHE A 283 2.00 6.12 -14.52
CA PHE A 283 2.47 5.47 -13.30
C PHE A 283 2.85 3.99 -13.36
N SER A 284 4.05 3.73 -13.87
CA SER A 284 4.95 2.73 -13.25
C SER A 284 5.70 3.29 -12.02
N HIS A 285 5.21 4.40 -11.44
CA HIS A 285 5.98 5.26 -10.51
C HIS A 285 5.54 5.26 -9.05
N GLN A 286 4.71 4.33 -8.59
CA GLN A 286 4.37 4.24 -7.14
C GLN A 286 5.34 3.34 -6.36
N ARG A 287 6.65 3.53 -6.56
CA ARG A 287 7.71 2.79 -5.83
C ARG A 287 8.08 3.40 -4.47
N TYR A 288 7.43 4.51 -4.08
CA TYR A 288 7.90 5.38 -3.01
C TYR A 288 7.03 5.31 -1.75
N GLY A 289 7.69 5.14 -0.60
CA GLY A 289 7.06 5.18 0.72
C GLY A 289 6.87 6.62 1.20
N TRP A 290 5.67 6.94 1.72
CA TRP A 290 5.31 8.30 2.08
C TRP A 290 4.89 8.44 3.57
N GLY A 291 5.28 9.56 4.16
CA GLY A 291 4.76 10.15 5.41
C GLY A 291 4.57 9.27 6.65
N ALA A 292 5.50 9.37 7.61
CA ALA A 292 5.25 9.05 9.01
C ALA A 292 5.74 10.19 9.91
N CYS A 293 4.87 11.14 10.28
CA CYS A 293 5.31 12.36 10.99
C CYS A 293 6.13 12.01 12.24
N GLY A 294 7.35 12.55 12.32
CA GLY A 294 8.17 12.54 13.53
C GLY A 294 7.55 13.46 14.56
N ASP A 295 7.13 12.87 15.67
CA ASP A 295 7.08 13.47 17.00
C ASP A 295 7.33 12.29 17.96
N CYS A 296 8.56 11.76 17.93
CA CYS A 296 9.06 10.98 19.06
C CYS A 296 9.54 12.00 20.09
N GLN A 297 8.92 11.96 21.27
CA GLN A 297 9.42 12.68 22.45
C GLN A 297 10.85 12.27 22.79
#